data_AF-A0A1J9NZN6-F1
#
_entry.id   AF-A0A1J9NZN6-F1
#
_cell.length_a   1.000
_cell.length_b   1.000
_cell.length_c   1.000
_cell.angle_alpha   90.00
_cell.angle_beta   90.00
_cell.angle_gamma   90.00
#
_symmetry.space_group_name_H-M   'P 1'
#
loop_
_entity.id
_entity.type
_entity.pdbx_description
1 polymer ?
#
loop_
_entity_poly.entity_id
_entity_poly.type
_entity_poly.pdbx_seq_one_letter_code
_entity_poly.pdbx_strand_id
1 'polypeptide(L)'
;MQLNNGCLALAASFALAGAGLVTSTPLAAAAYSSPFINSPTSIVQSCNGISERYVTQGTLKDIIKQQFCPHAVNLKPNTHMIEWLYNEDTPEYVAISVNWTNKSDKSNFELNPHDCDRYLRKMVLDGCDGNDPNNPMNWKGGGQLQVDGVTYAIEPLVQRQPAPKEPHGVCNVAHNDNYHHVVIQGNGWANSDWGRMLEDKLCDCDLLPDTFHFTYRPGKDGSEWKATMYTTTWREGCIVDAAKEVGAPNDFKCDASG
;
A
#
# COMPACT_ATOMS: atom_id res chain seq x y z
N MET A 1 30.84 6.29 -27.29
CA MET A 1 29.57 5.59 -27.00
C MET A 1 29.70 5.07 -25.58
N GLN A 2 29.23 5.85 -24.61
CA GLN A 2 29.43 5.61 -23.18
C GLN A 2 28.35 4.62 -22.71
N LEU A 3 28.79 3.47 -22.20
CA LEU A 3 27.99 2.57 -21.39
C LEU A 3 27.89 3.19 -19.99
N ASN A 4 26.67 3.53 -19.55
CA ASN A 4 26.43 3.95 -18.18
C ASN A 4 24.98 3.68 -17.79
N ASN A 5 24.77 2.68 -16.94
CA ASN A 5 24.31 2.85 -15.56
C ASN A 5 23.84 1.49 -15.03
N GLY A 6 24.72 0.86 -14.24
CA GLY A 6 24.43 -0.39 -13.55
C GLY A 6 23.46 -0.21 -12.39
N CYS A 7 22.63 -1.23 -12.20
CA CYS A 7 21.84 -1.48 -11.00
C CYS A 7 22.71 -1.32 -9.74
N LEU A 8 22.30 -0.41 -8.86
CA LEU A 8 22.94 -0.18 -7.56
C LEU A 8 22.04 -0.75 -6.45
N ALA A 9 22.51 -1.82 -5.80
CA ALA A 9 21.88 -2.37 -4.60
C ALA A 9 22.44 -1.71 -3.33
N LEU A 10 21.55 -1.20 -2.47
CA LEU A 10 21.86 -0.68 -1.13
C LEU A 10 21.45 -1.70 -0.07
N ALA A 11 22.42 -2.21 0.69
CA ALA A 11 22.18 -3.04 1.86
C ALA A 11 22.13 -2.17 3.13
N ALA A 12 21.06 -2.27 3.90
CA ALA A 12 20.91 -1.62 5.20
C ALA A 12 21.03 -2.66 6.33
N SER A 13 21.99 -2.44 7.23
CA SER A 13 22.23 -3.25 8.42
C SER A 13 21.38 -2.78 9.59
N PHE A 14 20.55 -3.66 10.16
CA PHE A 14 19.81 -3.41 11.39
C PHE A 14 20.65 -3.78 12.63
N ALA A 15 20.83 -2.83 13.54
CA ALA A 15 21.39 -3.06 14.87
C ALA A 15 20.28 -3.18 15.92
N LEU A 16 20.25 -4.30 16.64
CA LEU A 16 19.40 -4.55 17.81
C LEU A 16 19.94 -3.81 19.03
N ALA A 17 19.07 -3.10 19.76
CA ALA A 17 19.38 -2.54 21.07
C ALA A 17 18.38 -3.01 22.14
N GLY A 18 18.88 -3.88 23.01
CA GLY A 18 18.75 -3.84 24.48
C GLY A 18 17.38 -3.62 25.12
N ALA A 19 16.81 -4.70 25.65
CA ALA A 19 15.75 -4.65 26.65
C ALA A 19 16.29 -4.19 28.02
N GLY A 20 15.72 -3.13 28.58
CA GLY A 20 15.94 -2.67 29.95
C GLY A 20 14.66 -2.83 30.78
N LEU A 21 14.73 -3.65 31.82
CA LEU A 21 13.69 -3.84 32.84
C LEU A 21 13.56 -2.58 33.71
N VAL A 22 12.32 -2.09 33.89
CA VAL A 22 11.99 -1.04 34.86
C VAL A 22 11.11 -1.65 35.95
N THR A 23 11.54 -1.50 37.20
CA THR A 23 10.85 -1.94 38.42
C THR A 23 9.72 -0.99 38.78
N SER A 24 8.54 -1.54 39.05
CA SER A 24 7.35 -0.80 39.48
C SER A 24 7.32 -0.64 41.01
N THR A 25 7.24 0.59 41.50
CA THR A 25 6.81 0.92 42.87
C THR A 25 5.35 1.41 42.87
N PRO A 26 4.50 0.98 43.82
CA PRO A 26 3.13 1.43 43.89
C PRO A 26 3.07 2.72 44.73
N LEU A 27 2.49 3.79 44.19
CA LEU A 27 2.16 4.99 44.94
C LEU A 27 0.65 5.20 44.96
N ALA A 28 0.19 5.47 46.19
CA ALA A 28 -1.18 5.50 46.68
C ALA A 28 -2.15 6.38 45.88
N ALA A 29 -3.39 5.92 45.81
CA ALA A 29 -4.53 6.67 45.30
C ALA A 29 -4.85 7.87 46.21
N ALA A 30 -4.73 9.08 45.66
CA ALA A 30 -5.34 10.27 46.22
C ALA A 30 -6.57 10.63 45.37
N ALA A 31 -7.75 10.49 45.96
CA ALA A 31 -9.01 10.90 45.37
C ALA A 31 -9.07 12.43 45.33
N TYR A 32 -8.84 13.03 44.16
CA TYR A 32 -9.22 14.40 43.87
C TYR A 32 -10.53 14.40 43.08
N SER A 33 -11.58 14.89 43.74
CA SER A 33 -12.83 15.28 43.12
C SER A 33 -12.60 16.49 42.22
N SER A 34 -12.84 16.34 40.91
CA SER A 34 -12.95 17.46 39.96
C SER A 34 -14.26 17.33 39.18
N PRO A 35 -15.13 18.37 39.18
CA PRO A 35 -16.41 18.34 38.50
C PRO A 35 -16.27 18.93 37.10
N PHE A 36 -16.08 18.10 36.08
CA PHE A 36 -16.43 18.45 34.70
C PHE A 36 -16.91 17.20 33.98
N ILE A 37 -18.22 17.11 33.78
CA ILE A 37 -18.81 16.18 32.81
C ILE A 37 -18.47 16.76 31.44
N ASN A 38 -17.28 16.42 30.91
CA ASN A 38 -17.08 16.47 29.47
C ASN A 38 -18.05 15.45 28.88
N SER A 39 -19.09 15.91 28.18
CA SER A 39 -19.90 15.01 27.37
C SER A 39 -18.93 14.26 26.44
N PRO A 40 -19.01 12.92 26.37
CA PRO A 40 -18.09 12.17 25.54
C PRO A 40 -18.27 12.62 24.09
N THR A 41 -17.17 13.06 23.47
CA THR A 41 -17.09 13.27 22.04
C THR A 41 -17.69 12.06 21.33
N SER A 42 -18.76 12.26 20.56
CA SER A 42 -19.36 11.17 19.78
C SER A 42 -18.39 10.76 18.68
N ILE A 43 -17.83 9.55 18.80
CA ILE A 43 -17.02 8.92 17.76
C ILE A 43 -17.94 8.04 16.93
N VAL A 44 -17.98 8.27 15.61
CA VAL A 44 -18.75 7.46 14.67
C VAL A 44 -17.80 6.92 13.61
N GLN A 45 -17.71 5.60 13.48
CA GLN A 45 -16.85 4.94 12.50
C GLN A 45 -17.71 4.14 11.51
N SER A 46 -17.37 4.22 10.23
CA SER A 46 -17.97 3.42 9.15
C SER A 46 -16.87 2.82 8.29
N CYS A 47 -16.96 1.52 8.03
CA CYS A 47 -16.04 0.78 7.17
C CYS A 47 -16.75 0.44 5.86
N ASN A 48 -16.05 0.59 4.74
CA ASN A 48 -16.65 0.33 3.42
C ASN A 48 -16.78 -1.17 3.12
N GLY A 49 -16.03 -2.01 3.85
CA GLY A 49 -15.92 -3.43 3.56
C GLY A 49 -15.04 -3.69 2.33
N ILE A 50 -14.64 -4.95 2.17
CA ILE A 50 -13.80 -5.37 1.05
C ILE A 50 -14.71 -5.88 -0.06
N SER A 51 -14.68 -5.19 -1.20
CA SER A 51 -15.35 -5.62 -2.42
C SER A 51 -14.36 -5.50 -3.59
N GLU A 52 -14.78 -4.90 -4.70
CA GLU A 52 -13.93 -4.62 -5.87
C GLU A 52 -13.24 -3.25 -5.77
N ARG A 53 -13.19 -2.63 -4.59
CA ARG A 53 -12.42 -1.41 -4.32
C ARG A 53 -11.59 -1.63 -3.07
N TYR A 54 -10.28 -1.77 -3.24
CA TYR A 54 -9.36 -1.98 -2.14
C TYR A 54 -7.93 -1.63 -2.51
N VAL A 55 -7.11 -1.40 -1.50
CA VAL A 55 -5.69 -1.12 -1.60
C VAL A 55 -4.89 -1.89 -0.56
N THR A 56 -3.56 -1.89 -0.71
CA THR A 56 -2.64 -2.55 0.19
C THR A 56 -2.48 -1.77 1.50
N GLN A 57 -2.57 -2.45 2.65
CA GLN A 57 -2.43 -1.79 3.96
C GLN A 57 -1.06 -1.13 4.15
N GLY A 58 0.02 -1.76 3.71
CA GLY A 58 1.38 -1.22 3.78
C GLY A 58 1.53 0.10 3.03
N THR A 59 1.05 0.14 1.78
CA THR A 59 1.06 1.35 0.93
C THR A 59 0.36 2.53 1.62
N LEU A 60 -0.87 2.32 2.13
CA LEU A 60 -1.60 3.37 2.85
C LEU A 60 -0.89 3.82 4.12
N LYS A 61 -0.34 2.86 4.88
CA LYS A 61 0.41 3.14 6.11
C LYS A 61 1.58 4.09 5.85
N ASP A 62 2.32 3.85 4.77
CA ASP A 62 3.46 4.67 4.37
C ASP A 62 3.02 6.04 3.85
N ILE A 63 1.99 6.10 3.01
CA ILE A 63 1.42 7.38 2.54
C ILE A 63 0.98 8.25 3.72
N ILE A 64 0.21 7.70 4.66
CA ILE A 64 -0.30 8.45 5.81
C ILE A 64 0.85 8.98 6.67
N LYS A 65 1.81 8.11 7.01
CA LYS A 65 2.88 8.42 7.95
C LYS A 65 3.95 9.34 7.35
N GLN A 66 4.28 9.13 6.08
CA GLN A 66 5.44 9.78 5.45
C GLN A 66 5.04 10.98 4.59
N GLN A 67 3.79 11.07 4.14
CA GLN A 67 3.35 12.09 3.18
C GLN A 67 2.14 12.88 3.68
N PHE A 68 0.98 12.24 3.86
CA PHE A 68 -0.28 12.94 4.12
C PHE A 68 -0.23 13.72 5.45
N CYS A 69 -0.05 13.04 6.58
CA CYS A 69 -0.09 13.72 7.88
C CYS A 69 1.04 14.76 8.05
N PRO A 70 2.32 14.47 7.71
CA PRO A 70 3.38 15.46 7.81
C PRO A 70 3.14 16.74 7.00
N HIS A 71 2.51 16.65 5.83
CA HIS A 71 2.20 17.85 5.04
C HIS A 71 0.89 18.51 5.49
N ALA A 72 -0.16 17.74 5.79
CA ALA A 72 -1.48 18.24 6.15
C ALA A 72 -1.46 19.11 7.42
N VAL A 73 -0.67 18.74 8.43
CA VAL A 73 -0.57 19.47 9.71
C VAL A 73 0.08 20.84 9.58
N ASN A 74 0.85 21.06 8.51
CA ASN A 74 1.57 22.30 8.26
C ASN A 74 0.80 23.24 7.32
N LEU A 75 -0.38 22.82 6.84
CA LEU A 75 -1.17 23.59 5.91
C LEU A 75 -2.18 24.49 6.61
N LYS A 76 -2.39 25.65 6.00
CA LYS A 76 -3.49 26.57 6.32
C LYS A 76 -4.37 26.69 5.08
N PRO A 77 -5.25 25.71 4.82
CA PRO A 77 -6.07 25.72 3.62
C PRO A 77 -7.10 26.85 3.68
N ASN A 78 -7.44 27.39 2.51
CA ASN A 78 -8.53 28.38 2.36
C ASN A 78 -9.93 27.74 2.47
N THR A 79 -9.98 26.41 2.56
CA THR A 79 -11.17 25.57 2.69
C THR A 79 -11.12 24.80 4.00
N HIS A 80 -12.27 24.33 4.50
CA HIS A 80 -12.34 23.52 5.73
C HIS A 80 -12.13 22.02 5.47
N MET A 81 -11.27 21.70 4.49
CA MET A 81 -11.01 20.34 4.04
C MET A 81 -9.64 20.24 3.39
N ILE A 82 -8.93 19.15 3.69
CA ILE A 82 -7.73 18.69 2.97
C ILE A 82 -8.09 17.36 2.34
N GLU A 83 -7.84 17.23 1.04
CA GLU A 83 -7.99 15.97 0.30
C GLU A 83 -6.86 15.87 -0.71
N TRP A 84 -6.21 14.72 -0.73
CA TRP A 84 -5.14 14.42 -1.68
C TRP A 84 -5.31 13.04 -2.30
N LEU A 85 -4.82 12.98 -3.53
CA LEU A 85 -4.86 11.83 -4.42
C LEU A 85 -3.46 11.23 -4.49
N TYR A 86 -3.37 9.90 -4.41
CA TYR A 86 -2.10 9.17 -4.41
C TYR A 86 -2.17 7.97 -5.34
N ASN A 87 -1.05 7.66 -5.99
CA ASN A 87 -0.91 6.51 -6.91
C ASN A 87 -1.93 6.53 -8.05
N GLU A 88 -2.17 7.71 -8.62
CA GLU A 88 -3.01 7.87 -9.82
C GLU A 88 -2.60 6.88 -10.92
N ASP A 89 -3.60 6.43 -11.71
CA ASP A 89 -3.45 5.47 -12.79
C ASP A 89 -2.96 4.06 -12.39
N THR A 90 -2.99 3.72 -11.09
CA THR A 90 -2.65 2.38 -10.57
C THR A 90 -3.82 1.76 -9.78
N PRO A 91 -3.82 0.43 -9.53
CA PRO A 91 -4.79 -0.21 -8.64
C PRO A 91 -4.76 0.30 -7.20
N GLU A 92 -3.69 0.98 -6.79
CA GLU A 92 -3.52 1.57 -5.46
C GLU A 92 -4.00 3.03 -5.39
N TYR A 93 -4.74 3.51 -6.40
CA TYR A 93 -5.25 4.87 -6.45
C TYR A 93 -6.26 5.14 -5.33
N VAL A 94 -5.95 6.13 -4.49
CA VAL A 94 -6.67 6.41 -3.24
C VAL A 94 -6.77 7.91 -2.97
N ALA A 95 -7.93 8.33 -2.46
CA ALA A 95 -8.10 9.62 -1.81
C ALA A 95 -7.93 9.47 -0.30
N ILE A 96 -7.22 10.41 0.32
CA ILE A 96 -7.14 10.55 1.77
C ILE A 96 -7.60 11.96 2.12
N SER A 97 -8.51 12.10 3.09
CA SER A 97 -9.08 13.40 3.45
C SER A 97 -9.31 13.61 4.93
N VAL A 98 -9.30 14.90 5.30
CA VAL A 98 -9.69 15.43 6.61
C VAL A 98 -10.61 16.62 6.37
N ASN A 99 -11.85 16.54 6.85
CA ASN A 99 -12.88 17.55 6.64
C ASN A 99 -13.46 18.01 7.97
N TRP A 100 -13.36 19.30 8.29
CA TRP A 100 -13.86 19.89 9.53
C TRP A 100 -14.94 20.95 9.28
N THR A 101 -15.66 20.84 8.15
CA THR A 101 -16.74 21.77 7.78
C THR A 101 -17.85 21.81 8.83
N ASN A 102 -18.09 20.68 9.51
CA ASN A 102 -19.11 20.49 10.54
C ASN A 102 -18.62 20.83 11.95
N LYS A 103 -17.36 21.26 12.11
CA LYS A 103 -16.80 21.66 13.40
C LYS A 103 -17.32 23.05 13.78
N SER A 104 -17.77 23.21 15.04
CA SER A 104 -18.32 24.47 15.55
C SER A 104 -17.32 25.63 15.53
N ASP A 105 -16.05 25.34 15.80
CA ASP A 105 -14.93 26.28 15.87
C ASP A 105 -13.98 26.15 14.65
N LYS A 106 -14.53 25.81 13.49
CA LYS A 106 -13.77 25.49 12.27
C LYS A 106 -12.76 26.56 11.81
N SER A 107 -12.95 27.83 12.16
CA SER A 107 -11.99 28.90 11.85
C SER A 107 -10.69 28.82 12.63
N ASN A 108 -10.70 28.15 13.79
CA ASN A 108 -9.56 27.97 14.68
C ASN A 108 -9.05 26.51 14.66
N PHE A 109 -9.57 25.68 13.77
CA PHE A 109 -9.17 24.30 13.69
C PHE A 109 -7.72 24.20 13.18
N GLU A 110 -6.89 23.51 13.97
CA GLU A 110 -5.56 23.09 13.58
C GLU A 110 -5.48 21.57 13.64
N LEU A 111 -5.03 20.96 12.54
CA LEU A 111 -4.87 19.52 12.48
C LEU A 111 -3.68 19.10 13.34
N ASN A 112 -3.94 18.37 14.42
CA ASN A 112 -2.90 17.84 15.28
C ASN A 112 -2.19 16.63 14.62
N PRO A 113 -0.85 16.55 14.61
CA PRO A 113 -0.12 15.42 14.01
C PRO A 113 -0.43 14.06 14.61
N HIS A 114 -0.56 14.00 15.94
CA HIS A 114 -0.90 12.77 16.65
C HIS A 114 -2.31 12.32 16.29
N ASP A 115 -3.27 13.24 16.22
CA ASP A 115 -4.65 12.92 15.86
C ASP A 115 -4.79 12.52 14.40
N CYS A 116 -4.06 13.16 13.49
CA CYS A 116 -4.02 12.75 12.08
C CYS A 116 -3.59 11.28 11.93
N ASP A 117 -2.45 10.91 12.53
CA ASP A 117 -1.94 9.54 12.47
C ASP A 117 -2.85 8.56 13.20
N ARG A 118 -3.33 8.90 14.40
CA ARG A 118 -4.24 8.06 15.17
C ARG A 118 -5.52 7.78 14.40
N TYR A 119 -6.19 8.82 13.93
CA TYR A 119 -7.50 8.66 13.31
C TYR A 119 -7.43 8.03 11.93
N LEU A 120 -6.50 8.43 11.06
CA LEU A 120 -6.37 7.80 9.74
C LEU A 120 -5.74 6.40 9.83
N ARG A 121 -4.59 6.27 10.50
CA ARG A 121 -3.83 5.01 10.45
C ARG A 121 -4.34 3.97 11.44
N LYS A 122 -4.62 4.35 12.69
CA LYS A 122 -5.05 3.38 13.71
C LYS A 122 -6.54 3.08 13.66
N MET A 123 -7.37 4.07 13.37
CA MET A 123 -8.82 3.88 13.40
C MET A 123 -9.39 3.56 12.03
N VAL A 124 -9.21 4.43 11.02
CA VAL A 124 -9.77 4.16 9.68
C VAL A 124 -9.06 2.99 8.99
N LEU A 125 -7.73 3.01 8.89
CA LEU A 125 -6.96 1.96 8.18
C LEU A 125 -6.91 0.63 8.95
N ASP A 126 -6.37 0.63 10.17
CA ASP A 126 -6.17 -0.60 10.94
C ASP A 126 -7.45 -1.09 11.65
N GLY A 127 -8.38 -0.17 11.95
CA GLY A 127 -9.64 -0.49 12.63
C GLY A 127 -10.76 -0.97 11.71
N CYS A 128 -10.61 -0.82 10.39
CA CYS A 128 -11.49 -1.41 9.38
C CYS A 128 -10.82 -2.61 8.69
N ASP A 129 -11.64 -3.57 8.28
CA ASP A 129 -11.27 -4.69 7.40
C ASP A 129 -10.02 -5.47 7.85
N GLY A 130 -9.76 -5.49 9.16
CA GLY A 130 -8.65 -6.21 9.79
C GLY A 130 -9.13 -7.48 10.49
N ASN A 131 -8.22 -8.44 10.68
CA ASN A 131 -8.48 -9.71 11.37
C ASN A 131 -9.63 -10.56 10.79
N ASP A 132 -10.00 -10.37 9.53
CA ASP A 132 -10.98 -11.20 8.84
C ASP A 132 -10.28 -12.42 8.20
N PRO A 133 -10.63 -13.67 8.57
CA PRO A 133 -10.10 -14.87 7.93
C PRO A 133 -10.35 -14.95 6.42
N ASN A 134 -11.34 -14.22 5.89
CA ASN A 134 -11.60 -14.12 4.45
C ASN A 134 -10.74 -13.05 3.76
N ASN A 135 -10.01 -12.26 4.53
CA ASN A 135 -9.04 -11.25 4.07
C ASN A 135 -7.62 -11.55 4.60
N PRO A 136 -7.03 -12.70 4.26
CA PRO A 136 -5.68 -13.06 4.73
C PRO A 136 -4.58 -12.09 4.24
N MET A 137 -4.81 -11.41 3.12
CA MET A 137 -3.90 -10.41 2.55
C MET A 137 -4.02 -9.03 3.21
N ASN A 138 -4.97 -8.85 4.15
CA ASN A 138 -5.21 -7.60 4.86
C ASN A 138 -5.49 -6.40 3.92
N TRP A 139 -6.23 -6.64 2.82
CA TRP A 139 -6.74 -5.60 1.93
C TRP A 139 -7.61 -4.60 2.66
N LYS A 140 -7.65 -3.36 2.16
CA LYS A 140 -8.36 -2.24 2.79
C LYS A 140 -9.35 -1.60 1.84
N GLY A 141 -10.64 -1.69 2.16
CA GLY A 141 -11.72 -1.05 1.41
C GLY A 141 -11.90 0.44 1.74
N GLY A 142 -11.16 0.92 2.74
CA GLY A 142 -11.28 2.28 3.25
C GLY A 142 -12.43 2.44 4.24
N GLY A 143 -12.79 3.68 4.48
CA GLY A 143 -13.83 4.04 5.45
C GLY A 143 -13.67 5.46 5.95
N GLN A 144 -14.45 5.78 6.97
CA GLN A 144 -14.47 7.10 7.57
C GLN A 144 -14.64 7.05 9.09
N LEU A 145 -14.05 8.04 9.75
CA LEU A 145 -14.19 8.30 11.18
C LEU A 145 -14.63 9.74 11.39
N GLN A 146 -15.72 9.94 12.12
CA GLN A 146 -16.15 11.25 12.59
C GLN A 146 -15.87 11.39 14.09
N VAL A 147 -15.17 12.46 14.47
CA VAL A 147 -14.80 12.81 15.84
C VAL A 147 -14.76 14.33 15.99
N ASP A 148 -15.44 14.87 16.99
CA ASP A 148 -15.49 16.33 17.28
C ASP A 148 -15.81 17.23 16.07
N GLY A 149 -16.72 16.77 15.20
CA GLY A 149 -17.13 17.51 13.99
C GLY A 149 -16.11 17.44 12.83
N VAL A 150 -15.05 16.64 12.98
CA VAL A 150 -14.03 16.37 11.95
C VAL A 150 -14.23 14.95 11.40
N THR A 151 -14.21 14.82 10.08
CA THR A 151 -14.25 13.55 9.37
C THR A 151 -12.88 13.23 8.79
N TYR A 152 -12.36 12.06 9.09
CA TYR A 152 -11.14 11.47 8.53
C TYR A 152 -11.56 10.34 7.60
N ALA A 153 -11.08 10.31 6.36
CA ALA A 153 -11.51 9.30 5.39
C ALA A 153 -10.35 8.77 4.52
N ILE A 154 -10.50 7.52 4.11
CA ILE A 154 -9.66 6.83 3.13
C ILE A 154 -10.60 6.20 2.11
N GLU A 155 -10.42 6.50 0.83
CA GLU A 155 -11.30 6.04 -0.24
C GLU A 155 -10.49 5.48 -1.42
N PRO A 156 -10.41 4.15 -1.57
CA PRO A 156 -9.93 3.53 -2.81
C PRO A 156 -10.81 3.93 -3.99
N LEU A 157 -10.19 4.41 -5.08
CA LEU A 157 -10.91 5.01 -6.20
C LEU A 157 -11.07 4.07 -7.40
N VAL A 158 -10.22 3.06 -7.51
CA VAL A 158 -10.20 2.13 -8.65
C VAL A 158 -11.01 0.88 -8.36
N GLN A 159 -11.86 0.52 -9.32
CA GLN A 159 -12.50 -0.79 -9.37
C GLN A 159 -11.50 -1.84 -9.86
N ARG A 160 -11.36 -2.93 -9.11
CA ARG A 160 -10.38 -4.00 -9.25
C ARG A 160 -11.07 -5.34 -9.51
N GLN A 161 -10.26 -6.37 -9.72
CA GLN A 161 -10.74 -7.75 -9.58
C GLN A 161 -11.22 -7.99 -8.13
N PRO A 162 -12.00 -9.04 -7.85
CA PRO A 162 -12.27 -9.43 -6.48
C PRO A 162 -10.96 -9.61 -5.69
N ALA A 163 -10.94 -9.13 -4.45
CA ALA A 163 -9.77 -9.17 -3.57
C ALA A 163 -9.21 -10.60 -3.46
N PRO A 164 -7.97 -10.86 -3.90
CA PRO A 164 -7.41 -12.20 -3.87
C PRO A 164 -7.07 -12.60 -2.43
N LYS A 165 -7.24 -13.88 -2.11
CA LYS A 165 -6.86 -14.44 -0.81
C LYS A 165 -5.37 -14.79 -0.73
N GLU A 166 -4.69 -14.85 -1.86
CA GLU A 166 -3.26 -15.08 -1.96
C GLU A 166 -2.76 -14.49 -3.28
N PRO A 167 -1.46 -14.15 -3.38
CA PRO A 167 -0.87 -13.74 -4.65
C PRO A 167 -1.08 -14.81 -5.71
N HIS A 168 -1.46 -14.40 -6.91
CA HIS A 168 -1.55 -15.28 -8.07
C HIS A 168 -0.68 -14.75 -9.20
N GLY A 169 -0.01 -15.63 -9.93
CA GLY A 169 0.80 -15.25 -11.07
C GLY A 169 0.93 -16.35 -12.10
N VAL A 170 1.04 -15.96 -13.37
CA VAL A 170 1.29 -16.86 -14.49
C VAL A 170 2.48 -16.32 -15.28
N CYS A 171 3.37 -17.22 -15.69
CA CYS A 171 4.46 -16.91 -16.62
C CYS A 171 4.36 -17.83 -17.84
N ASN A 172 4.28 -17.25 -19.03
CA ASN A 172 4.27 -17.98 -20.30
C ASN A 172 5.47 -17.59 -21.13
N VAL A 173 6.08 -18.58 -21.79
CA VAL A 173 7.29 -18.38 -22.59
C VAL A 173 7.13 -18.99 -23.97
N ALA A 174 7.39 -18.17 -25.00
CA ALA A 174 7.50 -18.62 -26.38
C ALA A 174 8.97 -18.53 -26.81
N HIS A 175 9.54 -19.68 -27.17
CA HIS A 175 10.91 -19.77 -27.64
C HIS A 175 11.00 -19.49 -29.14
N ASN A 176 11.90 -18.58 -29.53
CA ASN A 176 12.33 -18.39 -30.91
C ASN A 176 13.85 -18.61 -31.00
N ASP A 177 14.37 -18.78 -32.22
CA ASP A 177 15.79 -19.13 -32.45
C ASP A 177 16.80 -18.14 -31.83
N ASN A 178 16.42 -16.88 -31.64
CA ASN A 178 17.32 -15.81 -31.18
C ASN A 178 16.88 -15.11 -29.88
N TYR A 179 15.68 -15.39 -29.38
CA TYR A 179 15.14 -14.73 -28.20
C TYR A 179 13.96 -15.52 -27.60
N HIS A 180 13.67 -15.25 -26.33
CA HIS A 180 12.52 -15.81 -25.64
C HIS A 180 11.55 -14.69 -25.30
N HIS A 181 10.32 -14.79 -25.78
CA HIS A 181 9.26 -13.86 -25.41
C HIS A 181 8.63 -14.34 -24.11
N VAL A 182 8.77 -13.55 -23.06
CA VAL A 182 8.27 -13.87 -21.72
C VAL A 182 7.11 -12.95 -21.38
N VAL A 183 6.01 -13.56 -20.94
CA VAL A 183 4.82 -12.84 -20.49
C VAL A 183 4.52 -13.24 -19.06
N ILE A 184 4.57 -12.27 -18.15
CA ILE A 184 4.19 -12.45 -16.74
C ILE A 184 2.89 -11.69 -16.49
N GLN A 185 1.98 -12.31 -15.76
CA GLN A 185 0.72 -11.71 -15.33
C GLN A 185 0.55 -11.99 -13.84
N GLY A 186 -0.10 -11.08 -13.12
CA GLY A 186 -0.31 -11.28 -11.69
C GLY A 186 -1.50 -10.54 -11.11
N ASN A 187 -1.84 -10.92 -9.89
CA ASN A 187 -2.86 -10.31 -9.05
C ASN A 187 -2.40 -10.42 -7.58
N GLY A 188 -2.54 -9.33 -6.82
CA GLY A 188 -2.26 -9.34 -5.38
C GLY A 188 -0.79 -9.17 -4.96
N TRP A 189 0.12 -8.88 -5.89
CA TRP A 189 1.55 -8.67 -5.59
C TRP A 189 2.28 -7.61 -6.42
N ALA A 190 1.59 -6.89 -7.31
CA ALA A 190 2.14 -5.63 -7.82
C ALA A 190 1.83 -4.48 -6.87
N ASN A 191 2.79 -3.60 -6.69
CA ASN A 191 2.62 -2.31 -6.00
C ASN A 191 2.21 -1.22 -7.03
N SER A 192 2.41 0.06 -6.73
CA SER A 192 2.14 1.21 -7.60
C SER A 192 3.36 1.70 -8.43
N ASP A 193 4.43 0.90 -8.55
CA ASP A 193 5.70 1.32 -9.17
C ASP A 193 5.79 1.10 -10.68
N TRP A 194 4.70 0.68 -11.33
CA TRP A 194 4.66 0.37 -12.76
C TRP A 194 5.60 -0.76 -13.19
N GLY A 195 5.84 -1.74 -12.32
CA GLY A 195 6.66 -2.91 -12.60
C GLY A 195 8.16 -2.66 -12.46
N ARG A 196 8.59 -1.50 -11.95
CA ARG A 196 10.02 -1.17 -11.84
C ARG A 196 10.78 -2.13 -10.94
N MET A 197 10.24 -2.50 -9.79
CA MET A 197 10.91 -3.51 -8.94
C MET A 197 11.09 -4.83 -9.68
N LEU A 198 10.11 -5.24 -10.49
CA LEU A 198 10.20 -6.47 -11.28
C LEU A 198 11.26 -6.33 -12.38
N GLU A 199 11.26 -5.22 -13.12
CA GLU A 199 12.26 -4.91 -14.16
C GLU A 199 13.68 -4.94 -13.59
N ASP A 200 13.90 -4.26 -12.45
CA ASP A 200 15.19 -4.19 -11.77
C ASP A 200 15.73 -5.58 -11.41
N LYS A 201 14.86 -6.50 -10.97
CA LYS A 201 15.24 -7.88 -10.66
C LYS A 201 15.48 -8.73 -11.91
N LEU A 202 14.77 -8.45 -12.99
CA LEU A 202 14.92 -9.14 -14.26
C LEU A 202 16.15 -8.71 -15.06
N CYS A 203 16.74 -7.54 -14.77
CA CYS A 203 18.00 -7.09 -15.37
C CYS A 203 19.11 -8.15 -15.24
N ASP A 204 19.13 -8.89 -14.14
CA ASP A 204 20.10 -9.97 -13.90
C ASP A 204 19.82 -11.25 -14.72
N CYS A 205 18.72 -11.29 -15.48
CA CYS A 205 18.19 -12.45 -16.21
C CYS A 205 18.32 -12.36 -17.74
N ASP A 206 19.32 -11.64 -18.26
CA ASP A 206 19.55 -11.42 -19.71
C ASP A 206 18.38 -10.74 -20.41
N LEU A 207 17.71 -9.83 -19.70
CA LEU A 207 16.70 -8.94 -20.25
C LEU A 207 17.28 -8.12 -21.41
N LEU A 208 16.61 -8.16 -22.56
CA LEU A 208 16.96 -7.31 -23.69
C LEU A 208 16.60 -5.86 -23.36
N PRO A 209 17.52 -4.89 -23.59
CA PRO A 209 17.25 -3.48 -23.36
C PRO A 209 15.97 -3.00 -24.08
N ASP A 210 15.22 -2.13 -23.42
CA ASP A 210 14.00 -1.49 -23.94
C ASP A 210 12.86 -2.47 -24.33
N THR A 211 12.90 -3.72 -23.85
CA THR A 211 11.85 -4.71 -24.14
C THR A 211 10.85 -4.92 -23.02
N PHE A 212 11.16 -4.46 -21.81
CA PHE A 212 10.26 -4.58 -20.68
C PHE A 212 9.09 -3.59 -20.82
N HIS A 213 7.88 -4.13 -20.79
CA HIS A 213 6.66 -3.33 -20.81
C HIS A 213 5.71 -3.84 -19.75
N PHE A 214 5.28 -2.94 -18.87
CA PHE A 214 4.33 -3.22 -17.80
C PHE A 214 3.04 -2.43 -18.01
N THR A 215 1.91 -3.06 -17.72
CA THR A 215 0.58 -2.42 -17.76
C THR A 215 -0.29 -2.92 -16.63
N TYR A 216 -0.97 -2.00 -15.93
CA TYR A 216 -2.13 -2.36 -15.11
C TYR A 216 -3.34 -2.58 -16.02
N ARG A 217 -3.97 -3.73 -15.91
CA ARG A 217 -5.21 -4.06 -16.63
C ARG A 217 -5.94 -5.20 -15.94
N PRO A 218 -7.25 -5.09 -15.66
CA PRO A 218 -8.03 -6.24 -15.27
C PRO A 218 -8.16 -7.20 -16.47
N GLY A 219 -7.56 -8.37 -16.37
CA GLY A 219 -7.67 -9.47 -17.32
C GLY A 219 -8.89 -10.35 -17.07
N LYS A 220 -9.40 -11.01 -18.11
CA LYS A 220 -10.49 -12.02 -17.97
C LYS A 220 -10.07 -13.25 -17.15
N ASP A 221 -8.77 -13.44 -17.03
CA ASP A 221 -8.08 -14.46 -16.23
C ASP A 221 -7.93 -14.06 -14.75
N GLY A 222 -8.50 -12.92 -14.35
CA GLY A 222 -8.36 -12.40 -12.99
C GLY A 222 -7.02 -11.73 -12.70
N SER A 223 -6.14 -11.56 -13.70
CA SER A 223 -4.94 -10.73 -13.53
C SER A 223 -5.32 -9.25 -13.39
N GLU A 224 -4.50 -8.49 -12.67
CA GLU A 224 -4.63 -7.04 -12.53
C GLU A 224 -3.55 -6.28 -13.30
N TRP A 225 -2.55 -6.99 -13.81
CA TRP A 225 -1.46 -6.42 -14.57
C TRP A 225 -0.79 -7.47 -15.46
N LYS A 226 -0.03 -6.99 -16.44
CA LYS A 226 0.77 -7.78 -17.36
C LYS A 226 2.12 -7.11 -17.60
N ALA A 227 3.19 -7.89 -17.51
CA ALA A 227 4.52 -7.58 -17.98
C ALA A 227 4.86 -8.42 -19.22
N THR A 228 5.52 -7.81 -20.20
CA THR A 228 6.12 -8.52 -21.35
C THR A 228 7.57 -8.13 -21.48
N MET A 229 8.42 -9.06 -21.88
CA MET A 229 9.83 -8.82 -22.12
C MET A 229 10.41 -9.82 -23.11
N TYR A 230 11.63 -9.53 -23.58
CA TYR A 230 12.43 -10.51 -24.30
C TYR A 230 13.73 -10.80 -23.55
N THR A 231 14.18 -12.06 -23.55
CA THR A 231 15.51 -12.43 -23.08
C THR A 231 16.31 -13.09 -24.20
N THR A 232 17.64 -12.95 -24.17
CA THR A 232 18.53 -13.64 -25.12
C THR A 232 18.81 -15.08 -24.73
N THR A 233 18.93 -15.33 -23.43
CA THR A 233 19.14 -16.67 -22.86
C THR A 233 17.93 -17.07 -22.04
N TRP A 234 17.49 -18.32 -22.19
CA TRP A 234 16.48 -18.87 -21.31
C TRP A 234 17.08 -19.24 -19.95
N ARG A 235 16.72 -18.48 -18.91
CA ARG A 235 17.13 -18.71 -17.52
C ARG A 235 15.90 -18.77 -16.60
N GLU A 236 15.14 -19.86 -16.70
CA GLU A 236 13.87 -20.04 -15.95
C GLU A 236 14.00 -19.68 -14.47
N GLY A 237 14.97 -20.27 -13.78
CA GLY A 237 15.18 -20.04 -12.35
C GLY A 237 15.39 -18.57 -12.01
N CYS A 238 16.13 -17.83 -12.86
CA CYS A 238 16.36 -16.40 -12.65
C CYS A 238 15.06 -15.60 -12.70
N ILE A 239 14.22 -15.85 -13.72
CA ILE A 239 12.95 -15.14 -13.90
C ILE A 239 11.96 -15.48 -12.76
N VAL A 240 11.90 -16.76 -12.38
CA VAL A 240 11.06 -17.23 -11.27
C VAL A 240 11.50 -16.62 -9.95
N ASP A 241 12.79 -16.59 -9.67
CA ASP A 241 13.34 -16.00 -8.44
C ASP A 241 13.11 -14.48 -8.42
N ALA A 242 13.35 -13.78 -9.53
CA ALA A 242 13.06 -12.35 -9.67
C ALA A 242 11.58 -12.02 -9.38
N ALA A 243 10.65 -12.82 -9.91
CA ALA A 243 9.22 -12.65 -9.66
C ALA A 243 8.86 -12.90 -8.18
N LYS A 244 9.43 -13.94 -7.56
CA LYS A 244 9.20 -14.25 -6.14
C LYS A 244 9.74 -13.16 -5.22
N GLU A 245 10.89 -12.58 -5.54
CA GLU A 245 11.47 -11.46 -4.78
C GLU A 245 10.58 -10.23 -4.73
N VAL A 246 9.71 -10.04 -5.73
CA VAL A 246 8.76 -8.92 -5.77
C VAL A 246 7.32 -9.33 -5.43
N GLY A 247 7.11 -10.57 -4.96
CA GLY A 247 5.86 -11.01 -4.33
C GLY A 247 5.04 -12.07 -5.07
N ALA A 248 5.56 -12.67 -6.15
CA ALA A 248 4.92 -13.82 -6.78
C ALA A 248 4.75 -15.00 -5.78
N PRO A 249 3.74 -15.86 -5.96
CA PRO A 249 3.51 -16.97 -5.03
C PRO A 249 4.66 -17.99 -5.03
N ASN A 250 4.77 -18.77 -3.95
CA ASN A 250 5.90 -19.71 -3.77
C ASN A 250 5.96 -20.80 -4.85
N ASP A 251 4.81 -21.19 -5.40
CA ASP A 251 4.66 -22.17 -6.48
C ASP A 251 4.72 -21.54 -7.88
N PHE A 252 5.00 -20.23 -7.98
CA PHE A 252 5.19 -19.55 -9.25
C PHE A 252 6.29 -20.24 -10.09
N LYS A 253 5.97 -20.43 -11.37
CA LYS A 253 6.79 -21.11 -12.38
C LYS A 253 6.47 -20.56 -13.77
N CYS A 254 7.35 -20.82 -14.73
CA CYS A 254 7.13 -20.45 -16.12
C CYS A 254 6.76 -21.66 -16.97
N ASP A 255 5.66 -21.56 -17.71
CA ASP A 255 5.24 -22.57 -18.66
C ASP A 255 5.83 -22.22 -20.04
N ALA A 256 6.81 -23.02 -20.47
CA ALA A 256 7.40 -22.95 -21.79
C ALA A 256 6.56 -23.73 -22.80
N SER A 257 5.96 -23.04 -23.76
CA SER A 257 5.39 -23.69 -24.95
C SER A 257 6.49 -23.80 -26.00
N GLY A 258 6.88 -25.03 -26.33
CA GLY A 258 7.80 -25.37 -27.42
C GLY A 258 7.07 -25.60 -28.74
#